data_AF-A0A8J6FCV5-F1
#
_entry.id   AF-A0A8J6FCV5-F1
#
_cell.length_a   1.000
_cell.length_b   1.000
_cell.length_c   1.000
_cell.angle_alpha   90.00
_cell.angle_beta   90.00
_cell.angle_gamma   90.00
#
_symmetry.space_group_name_H-M   'P 1'
#
loop_
_entity.id
_entity.type
_entity.pdbx_description
1 polymer ?
#
loop_
_entity_poly.entity_id
_entity_poly.type
_entity_poly.pdbx_seq_one_letter_code
_entity_poly.pdbx_strand_id
1 'polypeptide(L)'
;MPVLSLDAESETGIPKSLCGDLPLETMEELEHTCPQPRSTLATPAPFAVDTSCQCKAPHEKLTIAQAHLGTPVDRPVRVYADGIFDLFHSGHARALMQAKNLFPNSYLLVGVCSDELTHKYKGFTVMNEDERYEALRHCRYVDEVITDAPWTLTPEFLEKHKIDFVAHDDIPYSSAGSDDVYKHIKEAGMFVPTQRTEGISTSDIITRIVRDYDVYARRNLQRGYTAKELNVSFINKQMFQERSGRMLQALSPRQSPTSSPTRERSPSRSPSPTLPWMLNKPSPPLSPKGAASASISSMSEGDEDEK
;
A
#
# COMPACT_ATOMS: atom_id res chain seq x y z
N MET A 1 28.42 -3.57 82.73
CA MET A 1 29.87 -3.28 82.59
C MET A 1 30.51 -4.46 81.86
N PRO A 2 31.43 -4.20 80.91
CA PRO A 2 31.62 -4.98 79.69
C PRO A 2 32.81 -5.96 79.74
N VAL A 3 33.03 -6.69 78.63
CA VAL A 3 34.30 -7.13 77.96
C VAL A 3 33.95 -8.41 77.14
N LEU A 4 33.76 -8.34 75.81
CA LEU A 4 34.73 -8.55 74.70
C LEU A 4 35.53 -9.86 74.85
N SER A 5 35.66 -10.79 73.90
CA SER A 5 35.88 -10.68 72.44
C SER A 5 35.94 -12.08 71.75
N LEU A 6 35.44 -12.15 70.49
CA LEU A 6 35.94 -12.85 69.26
C LEU A 6 36.26 -14.37 69.33
N ASP A 7 36.07 -15.24 68.34
CA ASP A 7 35.46 -15.32 66.99
C ASP A 7 35.45 -16.84 66.67
N ALA A 8 34.52 -17.32 65.82
CA ALA A 8 34.77 -18.34 64.78
C ALA A 8 33.44 -18.87 64.20
N GLU A 9 33.26 -18.62 62.91
CA GLU A 9 32.23 -19.21 62.05
C GLU A 9 32.47 -20.70 61.78
N SER A 10 31.40 -21.49 61.73
CA SER A 10 30.99 -22.26 60.54
C SER A 10 29.92 -23.30 60.91
N GLU A 11 28.99 -23.47 59.97
CA GLU A 11 27.65 -24.00 60.16
C GLU A 11 27.56 -25.49 60.55
N THR A 12 26.63 -25.76 61.45
CA THR A 12 26.04 -27.05 61.83
C THR A 12 25.28 -27.68 60.66
N GLY A 13 25.46 -28.96 60.31
CA GLY A 13 24.73 -30.10 60.91
C GLY A 13 23.50 -30.52 60.05
N ILE A 14 23.58 -31.50 59.13
CA ILE A 14 23.29 -32.97 59.30
C ILE A 14 21.77 -33.29 59.54
N PRO A 15 21.11 -34.35 58.98
CA PRO A 15 21.17 -35.04 57.66
C PRO A 15 19.80 -35.70 57.19
N LYS A 16 19.88 -36.55 56.13
CA LYS A 16 19.04 -37.73 55.75
C LYS A 16 17.74 -37.56 54.92
N SER A 17 17.78 -38.01 53.64
CA SER A 17 17.21 -39.28 53.15
C SER A 17 17.23 -39.30 51.59
N LEU A 18 17.95 -40.26 50.97
CA LEU A 18 17.44 -41.36 50.11
C LEU A 18 16.40 -40.91 49.08
N CYS A 19 16.80 -40.67 47.81
CA CYS A 19 16.71 -41.64 46.70
C CYS A 19 15.25 -42.14 46.56
N GLY A 20 14.40 -41.62 45.67
CA GLY A 20 14.61 -41.32 44.26
C GLY A 20 13.72 -42.29 43.49
N ASP A 21 12.59 -41.82 42.97
CA ASP A 21 11.90 -42.35 41.79
C ASP A 21 10.75 -41.40 41.40
N LEU A 22 10.77 -40.99 40.12
CA LEU A 22 9.93 -39.96 39.50
C LEU A 22 8.44 -40.35 39.44
N PRO A 23 7.50 -39.43 39.73
CA PRO A 23 6.13 -39.53 39.25
C PRO A 23 5.97 -38.74 37.95
N LEU A 24 5.46 -39.47 36.95
CA LEU A 24 4.70 -39.01 35.76
C LEU A 24 4.49 -37.49 35.66
N GLU A 25 5.08 -36.91 34.62
CA GLU A 25 4.67 -35.61 34.08
C GLU A 25 3.17 -35.66 33.80
N THR A 26 2.40 -35.01 34.65
CA THR A 26 1.02 -34.66 34.38
C THR A 26 1.02 -33.74 33.18
N MET A 27 0.26 -34.12 32.14
CA MET A 27 -0.04 -33.27 30.99
C MET A 27 -0.47 -31.90 31.50
N GLU A 28 0.44 -30.93 31.39
CA GLU A 28 0.15 -29.53 31.66
C GLU A 28 -0.91 -29.13 30.64
N GLU A 29 -2.13 -28.92 31.14
CA GLU A 29 -3.21 -28.31 30.36
C GLU A 29 -2.68 -26.98 29.86
N LEU A 30 -2.27 -26.94 28.59
CA LEU A 30 -2.09 -25.70 27.86
C LEU A 30 -3.46 -25.03 27.82
N GLU A 31 -3.71 -24.19 28.82
CA GLU A 31 -4.87 -23.30 28.91
C GLU A 31 -4.96 -22.57 27.57
N HIS A 32 -5.92 -22.98 26.76
CA HIS A 32 -6.32 -22.27 25.56
C HIS A 32 -6.99 -20.98 26.03
N THR A 33 -6.17 -19.98 26.35
CA THR A 33 -6.63 -18.63 26.60
C THR A 33 -7.23 -18.12 25.31
N CYS A 34 -8.56 -18.19 25.24
CA CYS A 34 -9.34 -17.56 24.20
C CYS A 34 -8.89 -16.10 24.10
N PRO A 35 -8.42 -15.62 22.93
CA PRO A 35 -7.97 -14.25 22.81
C PRO A 35 -9.13 -13.33 23.22
N GLN A 36 -8.81 -12.37 24.09
CA GLN A 36 -9.73 -11.34 24.61
C GLN A 36 -10.71 -10.90 23.51
N PRO A 37 -12.01 -10.72 23.80
CA PRO A 37 -13.02 -10.42 22.80
C PRO A 37 -12.55 -9.24 21.95
N ARG A 38 -12.27 -9.51 20.67
CA ARG A 38 -11.89 -8.46 19.73
C ARG A 38 -13.08 -7.52 19.59
N SER A 39 -12.92 -6.27 20.02
CA SER A 39 -13.84 -5.21 19.64
C SER A 39 -13.79 -5.06 18.12
N THR A 40 -14.81 -5.58 17.44
CA THR A 40 -14.97 -5.49 15.99
C THR A 40 -15.81 -4.27 15.66
N LEU A 41 -15.28 -3.38 14.81
CA LEU A 41 -16.10 -2.35 14.19
C LEU A 41 -17.12 -3.03 13.27
N ALA A 42 -18.40 -2.86 13.57
CA ALA A 42 -19.51 -3.48 12.84
C ALA A 42 -20.24 -2.51 11.90
N THR A 43 -19.91 -1.23 11.96
CA THR A 43 -20.51 -0.17 11.15
C THR A 43 -19.45 0.54 10.32
N PRO A 44 -19.77 1.01 9.10
CA PRO A 44 -18.87 1.83 8.31
C PRO A 44 -18.59 3.16 9.03
N ALA A 45 -17.47 3.81 8.69
CA ALA A 45 -17.19 5.15 9.19
C ALA A 45 -18.32 6.12 8.79
N PRO A 46 -18.81 6.99 9.69
CA PRO A 46 -19.79 8.01 9.35
C PRO A 46 -19.21 9.03 8.35
N PHE A 47 -20.11 9.63 7.57
CA PHE A 47 -19.80 10.87 6.88
C PHE A 47 -19.81 12.05 7.86
N ALA A 48 -18.98 13.04 7.59
CA ALA A 48 -19.04 14.33 8.25
C ALA A 48 -20.37 15.00 7.92
N VAL A 49 -21.24 15.16 8.91
CA VAL A 49 -22.45 15.98 8.79
C VAL A 49 -22.13 17.44 9.11
N ASP A 50 -22.81 18.38 8.46
CA ASP A 50 -22.61 19.84 8.60
C ASP A 50 -22.75 20.37 10.04
N THR A 51 -23.23 19.56 10.98
CA THR A 51 -23.49 19.94 12.37
C THR A 51 -23.04 18.88 13.39
N SER A 52 -21.81 18.36 13.35
CA SER A 52 -21.34 17.62 14.54
C SER A 52 -19.83 17.42 14.67
N CYS A 53 -19.10 18.47 15.03
CA CYS A 53 -18.19 18.25 16.14
C CYS A 53 -19.03 18.23 17.44
N GLN A 54 -19.32 17.05 17.99
CA GLN A 54 -19.92 16.94 19.34
C GLN A 54 -18.90 17.15 20.47
N CYS A 55 -17.63 17.40 20.14
CA CYS A 55 -16.59 17.68 21.12
C CYS A 55 -16.93 18.99 21.85
N LYS A 56 -17.42 18.87 23.09
CA LYS A 56 -17.74 19.99 23.99
C LYS A 56 -16.50 20.76 24.46
N ALA A 57 -15.32 20.18 24.31
CA ALA A 57 -14.06 20.80 24.68
C ALA A 57 -13.72 21.99 23.75
N PRO A 58 -13.16 23.09 24.30
CA PRO A 58 -12.56 24.15 23.51
C PRO A 58 -11.54 23.57 22.52
N HIS A 59 -11.57 24.03 21.26
CA HIS A 59 -10.59 23.62 20.26
C HIS A 59 -9.35 24.50 20.34
N GLU A 60 -8.52 24.25 21.35
CA GLU A 60 -7.16 24.80 21.37
C GLU A 60 -6.26 23.87 20.56
N LYS A 61 -5.41 24.48 19.72
CA LYS A 61 -4.44 23.76 18.88
C LYS A 61 -3.40 23.09 19.77
N LEU A 62 -3.15 21.81 19.50
CA LEU A 62 -2.13 21.03 20.20
C LEU A 62 -0.77 21.21 19.54
N THR A 63 0.28 21.29 20.35
CA THR A 63 1.64 21.07 19.85
C THR A 63 1.89 19.58 19.62
N ILE A 64 2.82 19.24 18.72
CA ILE A 64 3.22 17.85 18.45
C ILE A 64 3.68 17.15 19.75
N ALA A 65 4.42 17.86 20.60
CA ALA A 65 4.89 17.31 21.88
C ALA A 65 3.73 16.94 22.82
N GLN A 66 2.71 17.82 22.94
CA GLN A 66 1.52 17.53 23.74
C GLN A 66 0.73 16.35 23.17
N ALA A 67 0.60 16.28 21.85
CA ALA A 67 -0.11 15.20 21.18
C ALA A 67 0.55 13.83 21.41
N HIS A 68 1.89 13.78 21.46
CA HIS A 68 2.63 12.54 21.78
C HIS A 68 2.56 12.11 23.24
N LEU A 69 2.44 13.04 24.18
CA LEU A 69 2.24 12.71 25.60
C LEU A 69 0.89 12.02 25.85
N GLY A 70 -0.04 12.15 24.90
CA GLY A 70 -1.38 11.60 24.99
C GLY A 70 -2.38 12.66 25.47
N THR A 71 -3.58 12.63 24.87
CA THR A 71 -4.67 13.54 25.21
C THR A 71 -5.77 12.81 26.00
N PRO A 72 -6.58 13.52 26.79
CA PRO A 72 -7.75 12.95 27.45
C PRO A 72 -8.67 12.19 26.48
N VAL A 73 -9.35 11.15 26.98
CA VAL A 73 -10.19 10.25 26.15
C VAL A 73 -11.27 11.00 25.38
N ASP A 74 -11.82 12.07 25.95
CA ASP A 74 -12.85 12.93 25.37
C ASP A 74 -12.29 14.03 24.43
N ARG A 75 -10.97 14.12 24.28
CA ARG A 75 -10.27 15.05 23.40
C ARG A 75 -9.21 14.33 22.56
N PRO A 76 -9.60 13.43 21.64
CA PRO A 76 -8.63 12.82 20.73
C PRO A 76 -7.94 13.88 19.87
N VAL A 77 -6.70 13.61 19.46
CA VAL A 77 -5.97 14.41 18.47
C VAL A 77 -6.62 14.19 17.11
N ARG A 78 -7.13 15.25 16.50
CA ARG A 78 -7.86 15.20 15.23
C ARG A 78 -6.88 15.36 14.08
N VAL A 79 -6.60 14.25 13.40
CA VAL A 79 -5.71 14.20 12.24
C VAL A 79 -6.56 14.18 10.99
N TYR A 80 -6.22 15.02 10.01
CA TYR A 80 -6.86 15.03 8.71
C TYR A 80 -5.91 14.49 7.65
N ALA A 81 -6.36 13.54 6.83
CA ALA A 81 -5.64 13.09 5.65
C ALA A 81 -6.55 13.26 4.43
N ASP A 82 -6.02 13.78 3.34
CA ASP A 82 -6.76 14.00 2.10
C ASP A 82 -6.19 13.22 0.93
N GLY A 83 -7.02 13.07 -0.10
CA GLY A 83 -6.63 12.43 -1.33
C GLY A 83 -7.79 12.14 -2.25
N ILE A 84 -7.45 11.54 -3.40
CA ILE A 84 -8.45 11.13 -4.38
C ILE A 84 -8.98 9.74 -4.03
N PHE A 85 -8.11 8.84 -3.59
CA PHE A 85 -8.44 7.46 -3.23
C PHE A 85 -9.05 6.62 -4.35
N ASP A 86 -8.78 6.98 -5.61
CA ASP A 86 -9.19 6.20 -6.78
C ASP A 86 -8.51 4.82 -6.80
N LEU A 87 -9.29 3.79 -7.18
CA LEU A 87 -8.94 2.37 -7.04
C LEU A 87 -8.35 2.05 -5.66
N PHE A 88 -9.11 2.34 -4.60
CA PHE A 88 -8.63 2.24 -3.21
C PHE A 88 -7.85 0.94 -2.94
N HIS A 89 -6.58 1.09 -2.54
CA HIS A 89 -5.62 0.00 -2.48
C HIS A 89 -4.74 0.07 -1.21
N SER A 90 -3.90 -0.94 -0.99
CA SER A 90 -3.10 -1.08 0.25
C SER A 90 -2.17 0.11 0.52
N GLY A 91 -1.67 0.79 -0.51
CA GLY A 91 -0.90 2.03 -0.35
C GLY A 91 -1.67 3.14 0.38
N HIS A 92 -2.94 3.36 0.02
CA HIS A 92 -3.81 4.31 0.71
C HIS A 92 -4.07 3.86 2.15
N ALA A 93 -4.49 2.59 2.33
CA ALA A 93 -4.79 2.06 3.65
C ALA A 93 -3.60 2.13 4.62
N ARG A 94 -2.37 1.93 4.14
CA ARG A 94 -1.15 2.05 4.95
C ARG A 94 -0.77 3.50 5.26
N ALA A 95 -1.05 4.46 4.38
CA ALA A 95 -0.89 5.87 4.69
C ALA A 95 -1.88 6.31 5.78
N LEU A 96 -3.14 5.90 5.67
CA LEU A 96 -4.16 6.15 6.69
C LEU A 96 -3.86 5.45 8.02
N MET A 97 -3.29 4.23 7.96
CA MET A 97 -2.77 3.54 9.15
C MET A 97 -1.67 4.34 9.85
N GLN A 98 -0.75 4.95 9.09
CA GLN A 98 0.28 5.81 9.67
C GLN A 98 -0.37 7.02 10.35
N ALA A 99 -1.26 7.72 9.64
CA ALA A 99 -1.98 8.89 10.17
C ALA A 99 -2.76 8.57 11.46
N LYS A 100 -3.46 7.43 11.51
CA LYS A 100 -4.21 6.97 12.69
C LYS A 100 -3.32 6.60 13.88
N ASN A 101 -2.08 6.17 13.64
CA ASN A 101 -1.15 5.74 14.68
C ASN A 101 -0.10 6.81 15.04
N LEU A 102 -0.23 8.04 14.54
CA LEU A 102 0.69 9.14 14.86
C LEU A 102 0.72 9.47 16.35
N PHE A 103 -0.44 9.41 17.01
CA PHE A 103 -0.59 9.75 18.42
C PHE A 103 -1.33 8.64 19.18
N PRO A 104 -1.13 8.52 20.50
CA PRO A 104 -1.77 7.47 21.30
C PRO A 104 -3.31 7.50 21.27
N ASN A 105 -3.89 8.70 21.12
CA ASN A 105 -5.32 8.94 21.07
C ASN A 105 -5.67 9.79 19.85
N SER A 106 -5.78 9.15 18.68
CA SER A 106 -6.06 9.82 17.40
C SER A 106 -7.47 9.57 16.89
N TYR A 107 -8.05 10.61 16.30
CA TYR A 107 -9.27 10.57 15.51
C TYR A 107 -8.95 11.01 14.09
N LEU A 108 -9.07 10.11 13.12
CA LEU A 108 -8.70 10.29 11.73
C LEU A 108 -9.91 10.67 10.89
N LEU A 109 -9.89 11.92 10.43
CA LEU A 109 -10.75 12.43 9.38
C LEU A 109 -10.08 12.20 8.03
N VAL A 110 -10.83 11.68 7.06
CA VAL A 110 -10.34 11.52 5.69
C VAL A 110 -11.18 12.33 4.72
N GLY A 111 -10.56 13.33 4.11
CA GLY A 111 -11.18 14.16 3.08
C GLY A 111 -10.99 13.60 1.68
N VAL A 112 -12.06 13.56 0.91
CA VAL A 112 -12.06 13.02 -0.46
C VAL A 112 -12.49 14.10 -1.44
N CYS A 113 -11.61 14.45 -2.37
CA CYS A 113 -11.91 15.46 -3.39
C CYS A 113 -13.01 14.95 -4.34
N SER A 114 -13.91 15.84 -4.77
CA SER A 114 -14.91 15.57 -5.81
C SER A 114 -14.27 15.26 -7.16
N ASP A 115 -15.03 14.59 -8.03
CA ASP A 115 -14.63 14.31 -9.41
C ASP A 115 -14.38 15.60 -10.19
N GLU A 116 -15.22 16.63 -9.99
CA GLU A 116 -15.04 17.94 -10.63
C GLU A 116 -13.67 18.55 -10.31
N LEU A 117 -13.31 18.64 -9.02
CA LEU A 117 -12.01 19.16 -8.59
C LEU A 117 -10.86 18.28 -9.08
N THR A 118 -11.02 16.97 -9.01
CA THR A 118 -9.98 16.01 -9.40
C THR A 118 -9.67 16.09 -10.89
N HIS A 119 -10.70 16.15 -11.74
CA HIS A 119 -10.54 16.25 -13.19
C HIS A 119 -9.95 17.60 -13.59
N LYS A 120 -10.29 18.67 -12.86
CA LYS A 120 -9.76 20.02 -13.09
C LYS A 120 -8.26 20.15 -12.76
N TYR A 121 -7.80 19.56 -11.66
CA TYR A 121 -6.47 19.84 -11.11
C TYR A 121 -5.46 18.69 -11.18
N LYS A 122 -5.90 17.49 -11.57
CA LYS A 122 -5.02 16.30 -11.64
C LYS A 122 -5.27 15.43 -12.87
N GLY A 123 -6.50 14.98 -13.09
CA GLY A 123 -6.84 14.08 -14.18
C GLY A 123 -8.05 13.19 -13.88
N PHE A 124 -8.33 12.24 -14.77
CA PHE A 124 -9.48 11.36 -14.66
C PHE A 124 -9.37 10.35 -13.52
N THR A 125 -10.54 9.99 -12.99
CA THR A 125 -10.75 8.91 -12.03
C THR A 125 -11.39 7.71 -12.73
N VAL A 126 -11.03 6.49 -12.32
CA VAL A 126 -11.71 5.27 -12.77
C VAL A 126 -12.99 5.06 -11.97
N MET A 127 -12.91 5.23 -10.65
CA MET A 127 -14.05 5.20 -9.74
C MET A 127 -14.64 6.60 -9.60
N ASN A 128 -15.97 6.72 -9.63
CA ASN A 128 -16.63 8.00 -9.36
C ASN A 128 -16.50 8.39 -7.88
N GLU A 129 -16.85 9.63 -7.55
CA GLU A 129 -16.71 10.16 -6.20
C GLU A 129 -17.47 9.37 -5.13
N ASP A 130 -18.71 8.94 -5.39
CA ASP A 130 -19.51 8.14 -4.47
C ASP A 130 -18.88 6.78 -4.17
N GLU A 131 -18.32 6.13 -5.18
CA GLU A 131 -17.58 4.87 -5.01
C GLU A 131 -16.32 5.06 -4.16
N ARG A 132 -15.62 6.19 -4.34
CA ARG A 132 -14.42 6.53 -3.56
C ARG A 132 -14.77 6.87 -2.11
N TYR A 133 -15.86 7.59 -1.91
CA TYR A 133 -16.43 7.89 -0.59
C TYR A 133 -16.75 6.60 0.16
N GLU A 134 -17.49 5.69 -0.49
CA GLU A 134 -17.90 4.42 0.12
C GLU A 134 -16.71 3.51 0.40
N ALA A 135 -15.73 3.41 -0.51
CA ALA A 135 -14.53 2.60 -0.30
C ALA A 135 -13.77 2.99 0.98
N LEU A 136 -13.70 4.29 1.29
CA LEU A 136 -13.01 4.78 2.47
C LEU A 136 -13.74 4.50 3.78
N ARG A 137 -15.08 4.47 3.76
CA ARG A 137 -15.88 4.16 4.96
C ARG A 137 -15.62 2.76 5.50
N HIS A 138 -15.11 1.86 4.66
CA HIS A 138 -14.73 0.49 5.02
C HIS A 138 -13.25 0.35 5.37
N CYS A 139 -12.48 1.43 5.36
CA CYS A 139 -11.09 1.39 5.79
C CYS A 139 -11.00 1.32 7.32
N ARG A 140 -10.31 0.28 7.82
CA ARG A 140 -10.12 -0.01 9.26
C ARG A 140 -9.67 1.18 10.12
N TYR A 141 -8.94 2.12 9.54
CA TYR A 141 -8.27 3.19 10.28
C TYR A 141 -9.04 4.51 10.29
N VAL A 142 -10.11 4.61 9.49
CA VAL A 142 -10.86 5.85 9.28
C VAL A 142 -11.97 5.96 10.29
N ASP A 143 -12.08 7.11 10.96
CA ASP A 143 -13.16 7.39 11.92
C ASP A 143 -14.26 8.25 11.32
N GLU A 144 -13.95 9.12 10.35
CA GLU A 144 -14.89 10.04 9.72
C GLU A 144 -14.47 10.33 8.28
N VAL A 145 -15.42 10.33 7.34
CA VAL A 145 -15.17 10.69 5.93
C VAL A 145 -15.77 12.06 5.61
N ILE A 146 -14.97 12.99 5.11
CA ILE A 146 -15.42 14.30 4.61
C ILE A 146 -15.52 14.22 3.08
N THR A 147 -16.73 14.33 2.57
CA THR A 147 -17.02 14.41 1.13
C THR A 147 -16.74 15.82 0.60
N ASP A 148 -16.55 15.94 -0.71
CA ASP A 148 -16.25 17.21 -1.40
C ASP A 148 -15.14 18.03 -0.72
N ALA A 149 -14.03 17.36 -0.39
CA ALA A 149 -12.91 18.00 0.27
C ALA A 149 -12.24 19.06 -0.64
N PRO A 150 -11.80 20.20 -0.07
CA PRO A 150 -11.20 21.26 -0.85
C PRO A 150 -9.82 20.86 -1.39
N TRP A 151 -9.45 21.39 -2.56
CA TRP A 151 -8.14 21.14 -3.16
C TRP A 151 -6.98 21.76 -2.38
N THR A 152 -7.21 22.94 -1.79
CA THR A 152 -6.28 23.63 -0.90
C THR A 152 -7.01 23.90 0.41
N LEU A 153 -6.43 23.48 1.53
CA LEU A 153 -7.02 23.69 2.85
C LEU A 153 -7.11 25.17 3.18
N THR A 154 -8.22 25.58 3.78
CA THR A 154 -8.44 26.95 4.24
C THR A 154 -8.52 26.99 5.77
N PRO A 155 -8.19 28.13 6.41
CA PRO A 155 -8.35 28.28 7.85
C PRO A 155 -9.77 27.93 8.34
N GLU A 156 -10.79 28.31 7.57
CA GLU A 156 -12.20 28.04 7.89
C GLU A 156 -12.50 26.54 7.87
N PHE A 157 -11.92 25.79 6.92
CA PHE A 157 -12.05 24.34 6.87
C PHE A 157 -11.38 23.67 8.08
N LEU A 158 -10.17 24.12 8.42
CA LEU A 158 -9.42 23.60 9.57
C LEU A 158 -10.16 23.86 10.88
N GLU A 159 -10.80 25.03 11.03
CA GLU A 159 -11.60 25.38 12.19
C GLU A 159 -12.93 24.62 12.24
N LYS A 160 -13.68 24.55 11.13
CA LYS A 160 -14.96 23.81 11.01
C LYS A 160 -14.80 22.37 11.48
N HIS A 161 -13.74 21.70 11.02
CA HIS A 161 -13.49 20.28 11.33
C HIS A 161 -12.62 20.06 12.58
N LYS A 162 -12.20 21.14 13.24
CA LYS A 162 -11.34 21.11 14.44
C LYS A 162 -10.07 20.29 14.21
N ILE A 163 -9.39 20.52 13.10
CA ILE A 163 -8.20 19.75 12.70
C ILE A 163 -7.00 20.22 13.51
N ASP A 164 -6.28 19.28 14.16
CA ASP A 164 -5.03 19.56 14.86
C ASP A 164 -3.83 19.43 13.93
N PHE A 165 -3.77 18.34 13.15
CA PHE A 165 -2.66 18.04 12.24
C PHE A 165 -3.16 17.52 10.89
N VAL A 166 -2.35 17.73 9.85
CA VAL A 166 -2.62 17.26 8.48
C VAL A 166 -1.57 16.23 8.08
N ALA A 167 -2.01 15.05 7.68
CA ALA A 167 -1.16 13.92 7.31
C ALA A 167 -1.20 13.64 5.80
N HIS A 168 -0.05 13.79 5.14
CA HIS A 168 0.16 13.43 3.74
C HIS A 168 1.65 13.04 3.54
N ASP A 169 2.04 12.50 2.38
CA ASP A 169 3.46 12.33 2.06
C ASP A 169 4.17 13.69 1.91
N ASP A 170 5.47 13.73 2.20
CA ASP A 170 6.24 14.98 2.30
C ASP A 170 6.64 15.58 0.93
N ILE A 171 6.30 14.91 -0.17
CA ILE A 171 6.62 15.40 -1.51
C ILE A 171 5.79 16.66 -1.77
N PRO A 172 6.40 17.78 -2.21
CA PRO A 172 5.67 18.98 -2.58
C PRO A 172 4.57 18.66 -3.59
N TYR A 173 3.33 19.04 -3.27
CA TYR A 173 2.20 18.77 -4.14
C TYR A 173 1.88 19.99 -5.00
N SER A 174 2.55 20.07 -6.15
CA SER A 174 2.41 21.19 -7.09
C SER A 174 1.12 21.07 -7.90
N SER A 175 0.17 21.98 -7.68
CA SER A 175 -1.09 22.05 -8.42
C SER A 175 -1.77 23.40 -8.21
N ALA A 176 -2.77 23.73 -9.03
CA ALA A 176 -3.59 24.94 -8.92
C ALA A 176 -2.79 26.27 -8.86
N GLY A 177 -1.62 26.33 -9.49
CA GLY A 177 -0.75 27.51 -9.46
C GLY A 177 0.08 27.67 -8.17
N SER A 178 0.11 26.65 -7.31
CA SER A 178 1.00 26.54 -6.15
C SER A 178 2.09 25.51 -6.40
N ASP A 179 3.32 25.80 -5.92
CA ASP A 179 4.42 24.83 -5.90
C ASP A 179 4.17 23.71 -4.87
N ASP A 180 3.48 24.01 -3.78
CA ASP A 180 3.06 23.05 -2.77
C ASP A 180 1.78 23.55 -2.08
N VAL A 181 0.65 22.86 -2.29
CA VAL A 181 -0.62 23.22 -1.65
C VAL A 181 -0.56 23.10 -0.12
N TYR A 182 0.34 22.29 0.43
CA TYR A 182 0.53 22.11 1.87
C TYR A 182 1.53 23.09 2.49
N LYS A 183 2.15 23.99 1.72
CA LYS A 183 3.19 24.91 2.21
C LYS A 183 2.77 25.66 3.47
N HIS A 184 1.58 26.27 3.45
CA HIS A 184 1.06 27.04 4.59
C HIS A 184 0.77 26.16 5.82
N ILE A 185 0.43 24.88 5.63
CA ILE A 185 0.23 23.90 6.70
C ILE A 185 1.58 23.49 7.33
N LYS A 186 2.61 23.32 6.48
CA LYS A 186 3.99 23.04 6.91
C LYS A 186 4.55 24.22 7.71
N GLU A 187 4.38 25.44 7.22
CA GLU A 187 4.80 26.68 7.89
C GLU A 187 4.09 26.88 9.24
N ALA A 188 2.83 26.46 9.35
CA ALA A 188 2.07 26.48 10.61
C ALA A 188 2.48 25.37 11.61
N GLY A 189 3.41 24.49 11.25
CA GLY A 189 3.83 23.37 12.11
C GLY A 189 2.74 22.30 12.31
N MET A 190 1.72 22.27 11.45
CA MET A 190 0.59 21.35 11.53
C MET A 190 0.76 20.11 10.63
N PHE A 191 1.76 20.11 9.74
CA PHE A 191 1.98 19.02 8.79
C PHE A 191 2.74 17.85 9.44
N VAL A 192 2.23 16.64 9.27
CA VAL A 192 2.82 15.39 9.78
C VAL A 192 3.05 14.43 8.59
N PRO A 193 4.30 14.14 8.21
CA PRO A 193 4.58 13.39 7.00
C PRO A 193 4.27 11.89 7.17
N THR A 194 3.69 11.29 6.14
CA THR A 194 3.53 9.84 6.00
C THR A 194 4.43 9.29 4.89
N GLN A 195 4.65 7.98 4.89
CA GLN A 195 5.47 7.30 3.91
C GLN A 195 4.61 6.56 2.89
N ARG A 196 4.94 6.74 1.61
CA ARG A 196 4.30 6.03 0.51
C ARG A 196 4.66 4.55 0.56
N THR A 197 3.75 3.69 0.11
CA THR A 197 4.04 2.26 -0.06
C THR A 197 4.60 2.00 -1.44
N GLU A 198 5.82 1.48 -1.53
CA GLU A 198 6.44 1.11 -2.80
C GLU A 198 5.73 -0.06 -3.48
N GLY A 199 5.77 -0.08 -4.82
CA GLY A 199 5.23 -1.19 -5.62
C GLY A 199 3.71 -1.24 -5.76
N ILE A 200 2.98 -0.23 -5.26
CA ILE A 200 1.54 -0.08 -5.49
C ILE A 200 1.12 1.38 -5.67
N SER A 201 0.29 1.63 -6.68
CA SER A 201 -0.39 2.90 -6.92
C SER A 201 -1.56 2.69 -7.90
N THR A 202 -2.51 3.63 -7.94
CA THR A 202 -3.59 3.65 -8.94
C THR A 202 -3.04 3.52 -10.36
N SER A 203 -2.00 4.29 -10.70
CA SER A 203 -1.37 4.26 -12.04
C SER A 203 -0.74 2.90 -12.37
N ASP A 204 -0.12 2.25 -11.38
CA ASP A 204 0.47 0.92 -11.56
C ASP A 204 -0.62 -0.15 -11.75
N ILE A 205 -1.71 -0.11 -10.98
CA ILE A 205 -2.88 -1.01 -11.18
C ILE A 205 -3.46 -0.84 -12.59
N ILE A 206 -3.68 0.40 -13.03
CA ILE A 206 -4.16 0.72 -14.39
C ILE A 206 -3.17 0.18 -15.43
N THR A 207 -1.88 0.41 -15.24
CA THR A 207 -0.84 -0.03 -16.19
C THR A 207 -0.81 -1.56 -16.33
N ARG A 208 -1.00 -2.31 -15.25
CA ARG A 208 -1.09 -3.78 -15.29
C ARG A 208 -2.29 -4.23 -16.10
N ILE A 209 -3.48 -3.68 -15.83
CA ILE A 209 -4.72 -4.00 -16.56
C ILE A 209 -4.57 -3.68 -18.05
N VAL A 210 -4.09 -2.48 -18.39
CA VAL A 210 -3.92 -2.06 -19.79
C VAL A 210 -2.91 -2.93 -20.52
N ARG A 211 -1.77 -3.26 -19.88
CA ARG A 211 -0.75 -4.13 -20.50
C ARG A 211 -1.30 -5.51 -20.81
N ASP A 212 -2.02 -6.11 -19.87
CA ASP A 212 -2.57 -7.46 -20.04
C ASP A 212 -3.70 -7.47 -21.06
N TYR A 213 -4.53 -6.42 -21.08
CA TYR A 213 -5.59 -6.24 -22.07
C TYR A 213 -5.02 -6.06 -23.49
N ASP A 214 -3.94 -5.29 -23.66
CA ASP A 214 -3.27 -5.11 -24.94
C ASP A 214 -2.72 -6.43 -25.51
N VAL A 215 -2.13 -7.27 -24.66
CA VAL A 215 -1.65 -8.61 -25.04
C VAL A 215 -2.84 -9.53 -25.38
N TYR A 216 -3.89 -9.51 -24.57
CA TYR A 216 -5.11 -10.27 -24.79
C TYR A 216 -5.76 -9.90 -26.14
N ALA A 217 -5.94 -8.61 -26.41
CA ALA A 217 -6.56 -8.11 -27.62
C ALA A 217 -5.77 -8.54 -28.87
N ARG A 218 -4.45 -8.33 -28.90
CA ARG A 218 -3.59 -8.74 -30.03
C ARG A 218 -3.70 -10.22 -30.33
N ARG A 219 -3.60 -11.06 -29.30
CA ARG A 219 -3.61 -12.52 -29.45
C ARG A 219 -4.94 -13.00 -30.04
N ASN A 220 -6.06 -12.42 -29.62
CA ASN A 220 -7.36 -12.83 -30.13
C ASN A 220 -7.65 -12.28 -31.53
N LEU A 221 -7.21 -11.05 -31.84
CA LEU A 221 -7.27 -10.54 -33.21
C LEU A 221 -6.49 -11.41 -34.20
N GLN A 222 -5.30 -11.90 -33.81
CA GLN A 222 -4.52 -12.84 -34.63
C GLN A 222 -5.19 -14.21 -34.82
N ARG A 223 -6.08 -14.61 -33.91
CA ARG A 223 -6.86 -15.85 -33.99
C ARG A 223 -8.15 -15.69 -34.81
N GLY A 224 -8.44 -14.49 -35.31
CA GLY A 224 -9.59 -14.22 -36.17
C GLY A 224 -10.81 -13.64 -35.45
N TYR A 225 -10.73 -13.36 -34.14
CA TYR A 225 -11.80 -12.62 -33.45
C TYR A 225 -11.88 -11.19 -33.99
N THR A 226 -13.08 -10.65 -34.06
CA THR A 226 -13.31 -9.28 -34.52
C THR A 226 -13.12 -8.27 -33.39
N ALA A 227 -12.80 -7.02 -33.74
CA ALA A 227 -12.67 -5.95 -32.76
C ALA A 227 -13.98 -5.68 -31.99
N LYS A 228 -15.14 -5.93 -32.62
CA LYS A 228 -16.46 -5.80 -31.99
C LYS A 228 -16.67 -6.87 -30.91
N GLU A 229 -16.27 -8.12 -31.17
CA GLU A 229 -16.35 -9.22 -30.21
C GLU A 229 -15.44 -9.02 -28.99
N LEU A 230 -14.31 -8.32 -29.18
CA LEU A 230 -13.36 -8.03 -28.11
C LEU A 230 -13.66 -6.72 -27.39
N ASN A 231 -14.75 -6.01 -27.75
CA ASN A 231 -15.06 -4.66 -27.28
C ASN A 231 -13.88 -3.66 -27.45
N VAL A 232 -13.08 -3.86 -28.50
CA VAL A 232 -11.94 -3.02 -28.88
C VAL A 232 -12.43 -2.00 -29.91
N SER A 233 -13.44 -1.20 -29.55
CA SER A 233 -13.97 -0.18 -30.45
C SER A 233 -13.02 1.03 -30.59
N PHE A 234 -12.10 1.23 -29.64
CA PHE A 234 -11.39 2.50 -29.47
C PHE A 234 -9.85 2.42 -29.40
N ILE A 235 -9.25 1.23 -29.24
CA ILE A 235 -7.78 1.12 -29.24
C ILE A 235 -7.31 1.19 -30.69
N ASN A 236 -6.84 2.38 -31.09
CA ASN A 236 -6.37 2.72 -32.42
C ASN A 236 -5.70 1.54 -33.14
N LYS A 237 -6.39 1.02 -34.15
CA LYS A 237 -5.88 0.02 -35.11
C LYS A 237 -4.49 0.40 -35.65
N GLN A 238 -4.21 1.71 -35.71
CA GLN A 238 -2.96 2.34 -36.09
C GLN A 238 -1.79 2.06 -35.12
N MET A 239 -2.04 2.01 -33.80
CA MET A 239 -0.99 1.73 -32.81
C MET A 239 -0.48 0.28 -32.87
N PHE A 240 -1.33 -0.67 -33.24
CA PHE A 240 -0.94 -2.07 -33.44
C PHE A 240 -0.18 -2.32 -34.75
N GLN A 241 -0.55 -1.61 -35.82
CA GLN A 241 0.15 -1.68 -37.10
C GLN A 241 1.56 -1.07 -37.01
N GLU A 242 1.74 0.04 -36.29
CA GLU A 242 3.04 0.73 -36.20
C GLU A 242 4.09 -0.01 -35.33
N ARG A 243 3.67 -0.69 -34.25
CA ARG A 243 4.61 -1.43 -33.38
C ARG A 243 5.09 -2.76 -33.99
N SER A 244 4.29 -3.39 -34.86
CA SER A 244 4.70 -4.60 -35.57
C SER A 244 5.86 -4.33 -36.55
N GLY A 245 5.90 -3.13 -37.15
CA GLY A 245 6.99 -2.72 -38.05
C GLY A 245 8.32 -2.45 -37.33
N ARG A 246 8.29 -1.81 -36.14
CA ARG A 246 9.52 -1.47 -35.40
C ARG A 246 10.18 -2.68 -34.73
N MET A 247 9.41 -3.66 -34.29
CA MET A 247 9.95 -4.86 -33.63
C MET A 247 10.64 -5.81 -34.61
N LEU A 248 10.14 -5.93 -35.85
CA LEU A 248 10.77 -6.74 -36.90
C LEU A 248 12.08 -6.11 -37.40
N GLN A 249 12.23 -4.78 -37.33
CA GLN A 249 13.47 -4.10 -37.71
C GLN A 249 14.56 -4.18 -36.63
N ALA A 250 14.17 -4.37 -35.36
CA ALA A 250 15.10 -4.54 -34.23
C ALA A 250 15.69 -5.96 -34.12
N LEU A 251 15.10 -6.95 -34.81
CA LEU A 251 15.52 -8.36 -34.78
C LEU A 251 16.28 -8.80 -36.04
N SER A 252 16.49 -7.91 -37.02
CA SER A 252 17.43 -8.18 -38.11
C SER A 252 18.87 -8.01 -37.61
N PRO A 253 19.76 -9.02 -37.75
CA PRO A 253 21.16 -8.86 -37.43
C PRO A 253 21.74 -7.72 -38.28
N ARG A 254 22.19 -6.64 -37.63
CA ARG A 254 23.04 -5.64 -38.28
C ARG A 254 24.28 -6.37 -38.79
N GLN A 255 24.39 -6.56 -40.11
CA GLN A 255 25.67 -6.86 -40.71
C GLN A 255 26.61 -5.70 -40.40
N SER A 256 27.65 -5.96 -39.62
CA SER A 256 28.68 -4.98 -39.33
C SER A 256 29.49 -4.72 -40.61
N PRO A 257 29.71 -3.47 -41.03
CA PRO A 257 30.61 -3.19 -42.15
C PRO A 257 32.04 -3.53 -41.71
N THR A 258 32.68 -4.44 -42.46
CA THR A 258 34.07 -4.81 -42.26
C THR A 258 34.95 -3.74 -42.89
N SER A 259 35.67 -2.97 -42.10
CA SER A 259 36.80 -2.20 -42.60
C SER A 259 37.72 -1.77 -41.44
N SER A 260 38.84 -2.47 -41.28
CA SER A 260 40.05 -1.88 -40.68
C SER A 260 41.29 -2.65 -41.18
N PRO A 261 42.42 -1.95 -41.40
CA PRO A 261 43.44 -2.33 -42.37
C PRO A 261 44.54 -3.23 -41.78
N THR A 262 45.18 -3.96 -42.68
CA THR A 262 46.36 -4.82 -42.47
C THR A 262 47.54 -4.04 -41.89
N ARG A 263 48.15 -4.54 -40.81
CA ARG A 263 49.48 -4.11 -40.36
C ARG A 263 50.31 -5.31 -39.93
N GLU A 264 51.54 -5.30 -40.41
CA GLU A 264 52.51 -6.39 -40.43
C GLU A 264 53.03 -6.89 -39.07
N ARG A 265 53.59 -8.10 -39.16
CA ARG A 265 54.08 -9.06 -38.17
C ARG A 265 55.52 -8.74 -37.73
N SER A 266 55.88 -9.10 -36.47
CA SER A 266 57.15 -9.74 -36.01
C SER A 266 57.30 -9.63 -34.45
N PRO A 267 58.17 -10.39 -33.73
CA PRO A 267 57.83 -11.72 -33.23
C PRO A 267 58.26 -12.08 -31.76
N SER A 268 57.60 -13.12 -31.22
CA SER A 268 58.11 -14.20 -30.34
C SER A 268 58.33 -14.03 -28.80
N ARG A 269 58.07 -15.19 -28.13
CA ARG A 269 58.32 -15.65 -26.74
C ARG A 269 57.30 -15.23 -25.66
N SER A 270 56.76 -16.09 -24.78
CA SER A 270 56.81 -17.53 -24.50
C SER A 270 55.69 -17.87 -23.46
N PRO A 271 55.28 -19.14 -23.26
CA PRO A 271 53.98 -19.49 -22.65
C PRO A 271 54.05 -19.95 -21.18
N SER A 272 52.94 -19.84 -20.45
CA SER A 272 52.64 -20.57 -19.20
C SER A 272 51.14 -20.58 -18.87
N PRO A 273 50.65 -21.55 -18.07
CA PRO A 273 49.48 -22.37 -18.43
C PRO A 273 48.22 -22.08 -17.62
N THR A 274 47.05 -22.52 -18.10
CA THR A 274 45.90 -22.79 -17.20
C THR A 274 44.93 -23.80 -17.80
N LEU A 275 44.41 -24.64 -16.91
CA LEU A 275 43.72 -25.93 -17.10
C LEU A 275 42.29 -25.82 -17.69
N PRO A 276 41.76 -26.92 -18.26
CA PRO A 276 40.40 -27.01 -18.76
C PRO A 276 39.44 -27.52 -17.68
N TRP A 277 38.30 -26.83 -17.49
CA TRP A 277 37.14 -27.44 -16.82
C TRP A 277 35.89 -27.20 -17.67
N MET A 278 35.28 -28.32 -18.05
CA MET A 278 34.08 -28.41 -18.86
C MET A 278 32.85 -28.11 -17.99
N LEU A 279 31.95 -27.26 -18.48
CA LEU A 279 30.59 -27.14 -17.96
C LEU A 279 29.74 -28.29 -18.48
N ASN A 280 29.28 -29.16 -17.58
CA ASN A 280 28.11 -30.00 -17.79
C ASN A 280 26.89 -29.30 -17.17
N LYS A 281 25.91 -28.89 -17.99
CA LYS A 281 24.58 -28.44 -17.54
C LYS A 281 23.57 -29.58 -17.75
N PRO A 282 22.75 -29.97 -16.76
CA PRO A 282 21.59 -30.80 -16.99
C PRO A 282 20.36 -29.95 -17.38
N SER A 283 19.56 -30.48 -18.31
CA SER A 283 18.26 -29.94 -18.75
C SER A 283 17.17 -30.10 -17.67
N PRO A 284 16.14 -29.25 -17.63
CA PRO A 284 15.03 -29.38 -16.67
C PRO A 284 13.96 -30.38 -17.13
N PRO A 285 13.19 -31.01 -16.21
CA PRO A 285 12.15 -31.98 -16.53
C PRO A 285 10.80 -31.32 -16.91
N LEU A 286 10.00 -32.05 -17.71
CA LEU A 286 8.64 -31.68 -18.13
C LEU A 286 7.63 -31.82 -16.98
N SER A 287 6.69 -30.86 -16.89
CA SER A 287 5.51 -30.92 -16.03
C SER A 287 4.37 -31.77 -16.63
N PRO A 288 3.56 -32.48 -15.81
CA PRO A 288 2.51 -33.36 -16.27
C PRO A 288 1.17 -32.64 -16.54
N LYS A 289 0.38 -33.23 -17.44
CA LYS A 289 -0.99 -32.84 -17.80
C LYS A 289 -2.03 -33.52 -16.90
N GLY A 290 -3.02 -32.76 -16.44
CA GLY A 290 -4.28 -33.23 -15.83
C GLY A 290 -5.06 -32.02 -15.31
N ALA A 291 -6.12 -31.56 -15.98
CA ALA A 291 -7.51 -32.03 -15.93
C ALA A 291 -8.34 -31.23 -14.91
N ALA A 292 -9.28 -30.42 -15.39
CA ALA A 292 -10.63 -30.24 -14.85
C ALA A 292 -11.39 -29.17 -15.66
N SER A 293 -12.40 -29.62 -16.41
CA SER A 293 -13.46 -28.79 -16.97
C SER A 293 -14.50 -28.51 -15.89
N ALA A 294 -14.89 -27.26 -15.70
CA ALA A 294 -16.08 -26.90 -14.93
C ALA A 294 -16.99 -26.01 -15.81
N SER A 295 -18.21 -26.49 -15.98
CA SER A 295 -19.28 -25.92 -16.79
C SER A 295 -19.81 -24.63 -16.17
N ILE A 296 -19.98 -23.60 -17.01
CA ILE A 296 -20.69 -22.36 -16.66
C ILE A 296 -22.19 -22.56 -16.88
N SER A 297 -23.00 -22.33 -15.85
CA SER A 297 -24.45 -22.28 -15.92
C SER A 297 -24.90 -20.87 -16.35
N SER A 298 -25.63 -20.82 -17.47
CA SER A 298 -26.31 -19.64 -18.02
C SER A 298 -27.52 -19.24 -17.16
N MET A 299 -27.58 -17.97 -16.75
CA MET A 299 -28.82 -17.35 -16.25
C MET A 299 -29.36 -16.42 -17.33
N SER A 300 -30.64 -16.61 -17.63
CA SER A 300 -31.46 -16.00 -18.66
C SER A 300 -31.84 -14.57 -18.31
N GLU A 301 -31.68 -13.66 -19.28
CA GLU A 301 -32.34 -12.35 -19.30
C GLU A 301 -33.80 -12.53 -19.75
N GLY A 302 -34.73 -11.92 -19.02
CA GLY A 302 -36.13 -11.81 -19.39
C GLY A 302 -36.42 -10.39 -19.84
N ASP A 303 -36.75 -10.26 -21.12
CA ASP A 303 -37.42 -9.10 -21.72
C ASP A 303 -38.85 -9.02 -21.17
N GLU A 304 -39.28 -7.84 -20.71
CA GLU A 304 -40.68 -7.44 -20.76
C GLU A 304 -40.77 -5.96 -21.18
N ASP A 305 -41.15 -5.79 -22.45
CA ASP A 305 -41.83 -4.62 -22.99
C ASP A 305 -43.18 -4.41 -22.30
N GLU A 306 -43.54 -3.17 -21.92
CA GLU A 306 -44.82 -2.59 -22.36
C GLU A 306 -44.93 -1.07 -22.10
N LYS A 307 -45.11 -0.37 -23.22
CA LYS A 307 -45.98 0.81 -23.46
C LYS A 307 -45.48 2.24 -23.23
#